data_AF-A0A7C4NCE1-F1
#
_entry.id   AF-A0A7C4NCE1-F1
#
_cell.length_a   1.000
_cell.length_b   1.000
_cell.length_c   1.000
_cell.angle_alpha   90.00
_cell.angle_beta   90.00
_cell.angle_gamma   90.00
#
_symmetry.space_group_name_H-M   'P 1'
#
loop_
_entity.id
_entity.type
_entity.pdbx_description
1 polymer ?
#
loop_
_entity_poly.entity_id
_entity_poly.type
_entity_poly.pdbx_seq_one_letter_code
_entity_poly.pdbx_strand_id
1 'polypeptide(L)'
;MVEVELRNTSDTDAPGTVIASQSIETKGQQAPISFTLEYDPAVIEARSRYVLSARITADDRLLFINTTAQPVLTGNAPATGVEVLVEPVV
;
A
#
# COMPACT_ATOMS: atom_id res chain seq x y z
N MET A 1 8.93 7.93 -8.63
CA MET A 1 8.36 8.02 -7.27
C MET A 1 7.70 6.69 -6.95
N VAL A 2 7.91 6.17 -5.74
CA VAL A 2 7.15 5.05 -5.19
C VAL A 2 6.12 5.64 -4.25
N GLU A 3 4.89 5.18 -4.32
CA GLU A 3 3.84 5.52 -3.38
C GLU A 3 3.28 4.23 -2.79
N VAL A 4 3.20 4.18 -1.47
CA VAL A 4 2.60 3.08 -0.72
C VAL A 4 1.46 3.65 0.11
N GLU A 5 0.30 2.99 0.09
CA GLU A 5 -0.91 3.38 0.80
C GLU A 5 -1.41 2.23 1.67
N LEU A 6 -1.78 2.53 2.91
CA LEU A 6 -2.66 1.69 3.73
C LEU A 6 -4.10 2.07 3.41
N ARG A 7 -4.91 1.11 2.97
CA ARG A 7 -6.30 1.37 2.57
C ARG A 7 -7.26 0.49 3.34
N ASN A 8 -8.36 1.07 3.81
CA ASN A 8 -9.53 0.33 4.29
C ASN A 8 -10.42 -0.02 3.10
N THR A 9 -10.56 -1.32 2.82
CA THR A 9 -11.38 -1.89 1.75
C THR A 9 -12.54 -2.72 2.31
N SER A 10 -13.08 -2.31 3.46
CA SER A 10 -14.28 -2.93 4.03
C SER A 10 -15.49 -2.75 3.13
N ASP A 11 -15.63 -1.55 2.57
CA ASP A 11 -16.65 -1.22 1.58
C ASP A 11 -16.26 -1.79 0.23
N THR A 12 -17.12 -2.64 -0.33
CA THR A 12 -16.91 -3.28 -1.63
C THR A 12 -17.38 -2.41 -2.79
N ASP A 13 -18.18 -1.38 -2.51
CA ASP A 13 -18.81 -0.53 -3.52
C ASP A 13 -18.07 0.81 -3.70
N ALA A 14 -17.01 1.03 -2.92
CA ALA A 14 -16.19 2.24 -2.96
C ALA A 14 -14.71 1.92 -3.18
N PRO A 15 -13.96 2.82 -3.86
CA PRO A 15 -12.50 2.74 -3.84
C PRO A 15 -12.03 2.88 -2.38
N GLY A 16 -11.25 1.91 -1.90
CA GLY A 16 -10.85 1.84 -0.50
C GLY A 16 -10.30 3.15 0.06
N THR A 17 -10.72 3.49 1.27
CA THR A 17 -10.35 4.74 1.95
C THR A 17 -8.89 4.71 2.35
N VAL A 18 -8.11 5.72 1.96
CA VAL A 18 -6.70 5.83 2.35
C VAL A 18 -6.60 6.24 3.82
N ILE A 19 -5.93 5.40 4.62
CA ILE A 19 -5.70 5.62 6.05
C ILE A 19 -4.35 6.28 6.27
N ALA A 20 -3.34 5.85 5.51
CA ALA A 20 -2.00 6.43 5.51
C ALA A 20 -1.37 6.26 4.13
N SER A 21 -0.47 7.16 3.79
CA SER A 21 0.33 7.05 2.57
C SER A 21 1.76 7.52 2.81
N GLN A 22 2.68 6.98 2.03
CA GLN A 22 4.06 7.42 1.97
C GLN A 22 4.51 7.52 0.53
N SER A 23 5.07 8.68 0.17
CA SER A 23 5.72 8.90 -1.13
C SER A 23 7.24 8.90 -0.95
N ILE A 24 7.93 8.13 -1.77
CA ILE A 24 9.38 7.91 -1.72
C ILE A 24 9.99 8.26 -3.06
N GLU A 25 10.95 9.19 -3.06
CA GLU A 25 11.79 9.45 -4.22
C GLU A 25 12.86 8.36 -4.32
N THR A 26 12.86 7.58 -5.41
CA THR A 26 13.79 6.46 -5.56
C THR A 26 15.23 6.90 -5.68
N LYS A 27 15.51 8.07 -6.28
CA LYS A 27 16.87 8.63 -6.46
C LYS A 27 17.90 7.62 -6.97
N GLY A 28 17.47 6.71 -7.85
CA GLY A 28 18.31 5.64 -8.41
C GLY A 28 18.36 4.34 -7.60
N GLN A 29 17.74 4.27 -6.42
CA GLN A 29 17.54 3.03 -5.68
C GLN A 29 16.63 2.08 -6.47
N GLN A 30 17.00 0.80 -6.46
CA GLN A 30 16.23 -0.28 -7.03
C GLN A 30 15.60 -1.12 -5.92
N ALA A 31 14.58 -1.91 -6.28
CA ALA A 31 13.92 -2.80 -5.34
C ALA A 31 14.91 -3.79 -4.68
N PRO A 32 14.70 -4.18 -3.41
CA PRO A 32 13.58 -3.77 -2.55
C PRO A 32 13.73 -2.35 -1.99
N ILE A 33 12.63 -1.58 -2.01
CA ILE A 33 12.56 -0.23 -1.44
C ILE A 33 11.82 -0.32 -0.10
N SER A 34 12.49 0.09 0.97
CA SER A 34 11.89 0.11 2.30
C SER A 34 10.87 1.23 2.42
N PHE A 35 9.77 0.96 3.11
CA PHE A 35 8.72 1.94 3.40
C PHE A 35 8.31 1.84 4.88
N THR A 36 7.66 2.89 5.37
CA THR A 36 7.09 2.97 6.72
C THR A 36 5.82 3.81 6.64
N LEU A 37 4.71 3.22 7.07
CA LEU A 37 3.41 3.89 7.09
C LEU A 37 3.04 4.19 8.54
N GLU A 38 3.03 5.47 8.88
CA GLU A 38 2.55 5.94 10.17
C GLU A 38 1.04 6.20 10.08
N TYR A 39 0.28 5.69 11.06
CA TYR A 39 -1.17 5.84 11.14
C TYR A 39 -1.61 5.89 12.60
N ASP A 40 -2.79 6.45 12.85
CA ASP A 40 -3.42 6.43 14.17
C ASP A 40 -4.06 5.05 14.43
N PRO A 41 -3.61 4.27 15.42
CA PRO A 41 -4.24 2.98 15.72
C PRO A 41 -5.71 3.10 16.14
N ALA A 42 -6.17 4.27 16.61
CA ALA A 42 -7.56 4.49 17.00
C ALA A 42 -8.54 4.44 15.81
N VAL A 43 -8.05 4.62 14.57
CA VAL A 43 -8.89 4.50 13.35
C VAL A 43 -8.96 3.07 12.80
N ILE A 44 -8.26 2.12 13.44
CA ILE A 44 -8.26 0.71 13.03
C ILE A 44 -9.39 -0.03 13.73
N GLU A 45 -10.34 -0.52 12.93
CA GLU A 45 -11.48 -1.31 13.37
C GLU A 45 -11.22 -2.80 13.15
N ALA A 46 -11.37 -3.61 14.19
CA ALA A 46 -11.05 -5.05 14.12
C ALA A 46 -11.89 -5.83 13.09
N ARG A 47 -13.08 -5.34 12.73
CA ARG A 47 -13.96 -5.95 11.71
C ARG A 47 -13.69 -5.45 10.29
N SER A 48 -12.87 -4.42 10.15
CA SER A 48 -12.56 -3.83 8.85
C SER A 48 -11.44 -4.59 8.14
N ARG A 49 -11.37 -4.46 6.81
CA ARG A 49 -10.33 -5.06 5.97
C ARG A 49 -9.36 -3.99 5.54
N TYR A 50 -8.08 -4.22 5.81
CA TYR A 50 -7.02 -3.30 5.43
C TYR A 50 -6.07 -3.97 4.46
N VAL A 51 -5.68 -3.25 3.42
CA VAL A 51 -4.74 -3.71 2.40
C VAL A 51 -3.67 -2.67 2.12
N LEU A 52 -2.50 -3.12 1.70
CA LEU A 52 -1.49 -2.25 1.11
C LEU A 52 -1.72 -2.10 -0.39
N SER A 53 -1.58 -0.87 -0.88
CA SER A 53 -1.43 -0.58 -2.30
C SER A 53 -0.07 0.06 -2.54
N ALA A 54 0.65 -0.37 -3.57
CA ALA A 54 1.92 0.19 -3.97
C ALA A 54 1.88 0.49 -5.46
N ARG A 55 2.34 1.68 -5.83
CA ARG A 55 2.51 2.10 -7.23
C ARG A 55 3.85 2.80 -7.43
N ILE A 56 4.39 2.65 -8.63
CA ILE A 56 5.64 3.30 -9.03
C ILE A 56 5.38 4.11 -10.28
N THR A 57 5.68 5.40 -10.21
CA THR A 57 5.54 6.34 -11.31
C THR A 57 6.91 6.89 -11.72
N ALA A 58 7.07 7.23 -13.00
CA ALA A 58 8.19 8.04 -13.49
C ALA A 58 7.66 8.99 -14.54
N ASP A 59 8.08 10.26 -14.48
CA ASP A 59 7.63 11.33 -15.39
C ASP A 59 6.09 11.35 -15.53
N ASP A 60 5.40 11.32 -14.37
CA ASP A 60 3.93 11.27 -14.24
C ASP A 60 3.23 10.06 -14.88
N ARG A 61 4.00 9.07 -15.37
CA ARG A 61 3.48 7.82 -15.93
C ARG A 61 3.53 6.70 -14.92
N LEU A 62 2.41 5.99 -14.75
CA LEU A 62 2.37 4.74 -13.98
C LEU A 62 3.19 3.66 -14.69
N LEU A 63 4.19 3.12 -14.00
CA LEU A 63 5.06 2.06 -14.52
C LEU A 63 4.77 0.72 -13.86
N PHE A 64 4.57 0.71 -12.54
CA PHE A 64 4.29 -0.51 -11.79
C PHE A 64 3.15 -0.30 -10.79
N ILE A 65 2.38 -1.34 -10.54
CA ILE A 65 1.30 -1.35 -9.54
C ILE A 65 1.14 -2.75 -8.95
N ASN A 66 0.74 -2.87 -7.68
CA ASN A 66 0.31 -4.16 -7.14
C ASN A 66 -1.13 -4.47 -7.59
N THR A 67 -1.32 -5.63 -8.21
CA THR A 67 -2.64 -6.13 -8.65
C THR A 67 -3.23 -7.13 -7.66
N THR A 68 -2.38 -7.74 -6.84
CA THR A 68 -2.76 -8.68 -5.78
C THR A 68 -3.04 -7.93 -4.48
N ALA A 69 -4.15 -8.28 -3.84
CA ALA A 69 -4.48 -7.75 -2.52
C ALA A 69 -3.42 -8.16 -1.50
N GLN A 70 -2.95 -7.21 -0.70
CA GLN A 70 -1.97 -7.43 0.35
C GLN A 70 -2.58 -7.11 1.72
N PRO A 71 -3.31 -8.06 2.35
CA PRO A 71 -3.98 -7.81 3.63
C PRO A 71 -3.00 -7.54 4.76
N VAL A 72 -3.35 -6.61 5.64
CA VAL A 72 -2.56 -6.24 6.83
C VAL A 72 -3.46 -5.93 8.02
N LEU A 73 -2.89 -5.89 9.22
CA LEU A 73 -3.47 -5.44 10.49
C LEU A 73 -4.59 -6.32 11.09
N THR A 74 -5.58 -6.76 10.30
CA THR A 74 -6.76 -7.47 10.79
C THR A 74 -6.86 -8.88 10.21
N GLY A 75 -7.71 -9.74 10.78
CA GLY A 75 -7.98 -11.08 10.25
C GLY A 75 -6.76 -12.02 10.24
N ASN A 76 -5.90 -11.93 11.26
CA ASN A 76 -4.61 -12.64 11.36
C ASN A 76 -3.56 -12.23 10.31
N ALA A 77 -3.77 -11.12 9.61
CA ALA A 77 -2.77 -10.57 8.71
C ALA A 77 -1.60 -9.93 9.48
N PRO A 78 -0.38 -9.95 8.93
CA PRO A 78 0.77 -9.31 9.55
C PRO A 78 0.59 -7.80 9.61
N ALA A 79 1.14 -7.18 10.66
CA ALA A 79 1.17 -5.72 10.80
C ALA A 79 2.49 -5.09 10.29
N THR A 80 3.57 -5.87 10.26
CA THR A 80 4.93 -5.41 9.95
C THR A 80 5.69 -6.47 9.16
N GLY A 81 6.80 -6.09 8.52
CA GLY A 81 7.62 -7.03 7.75
C GLY A 81 6.91 -7.55 6.49
N VAL A 82 6.04 -6.72 5.91
CA VAL A 82 5.23 -7.08 4.75
C VAL A 82 5.94 -6.64 3.49
N GLU A 83 6.09 -7.54 2.54
CA GLU A 83 6.59 -7.24 1.19
C GLU A 83 5.41 -7.03 0.24
N VAL A 84 5.50 -5.99 -0.58
CA VAL A 84 4.48 -5.71 -1.61
C VAL A 84 5.13 -5.92 -2.97
N LEU A 85 4.66 -6.92 -3.70
CA LEU A 85 5.09 -7.17 -5.07
C LEU A 85 4.30 -6.26 -6.02
N VAL A 86 5.02 -5.64 -6.95
CA VAL A 86 4.44 -4.78 -8.00
C VAL A 86 4.72 -5.37 -9.36
N GLU A 87 3.78 -5.20 -10.28
CA GLU A 87 3.85 -5.69 -11.64
C GLU A 87 3.89 -4.50 -12.61
N PRO A 88 4.61 -4.61 -13.74
CA PRO A 88 4.60 -3.56 -14.75
C PRO A 88 3.20 -3.41 -15.34
N VAL A 89 2.81 -2.16 -15.60
CA VAL A 89 1.60 -1.88 -16.37
C VAL A 89 1.88 -2.24 -17.83
N VAL A 90 1.06 -3.14 -18.39
CA VAL A 90 1.09 -3.57 -19.80
C VAL A 90 0.37 -2.58 -20.71
#